data_AF-A0AAU4BPK0-F1
#
_entry.id   AF-A0AAU4BPK0-F1
#
_cell.length_a   1.000
_cell.length_b   1.000
_cell.length_c   1.000
_cell.angle_alpha   90.00
_cell.angle_beta   90.00
_cell.angle_gamma   90.00
#
_symmetry.space_group_name_H-M   'P 1'
#
loop_
_entity.id
_entity.type
_entity.pdbx_description
1 polymer ?
#
loop_
_entity_poly.entity_id
_entity_poly.type
_entity_poly.pdbx_seq_one_letter_code
_entity_poly.pdbx_strand_id
1 'polypeptide(L)' 'MTEDEERMDEVDVRPEVHSATEDDEGQVLRDLYGEPDQYGVYKGVH' A
#
# COMPACT_ATOMS: atom_id res chain seq x y z
N MET A 1 3.52 -25.65 -11.15
CA MET A 1 4.21 -24.38 -10.92
C MET A 1 4.32 -23.72 -12.26
N THR A 2 3.52 -22.68 -12.47
CA THR A 2 3.53 -21.88 -13.70
C THR A 2 4.65 -20.85 -13.58
N GLU A 3 5.25 -20.45 -14.71
CA GLU A 3 6.36 -19.48 -14.76
C GLU A 3 6.05 -18.16 -14.02
N ASP A 4 4.77 -17.83 -13.83
CA ASP A 4 4.29 -16.69 -13.03
C ASP A 4 4.59 -16.78 -11.52
N GLU A 5 4.71 -17.99 -10.93
CA GLU A 5 4.99 -18.15 -9.48
C GLU A 5 6.49 -17.97 -9.16
N GLU A 6 7.37 -18.20 -10.13
CA GLU A 6 8.84 -18.09 -9.99
C GLU A 6 9.37 -16.66 -10.16
N ARG A 7 8.49 -15.69 -10.38
CA ARG A 7 8.83 -14.26 -10.53
C ARG A 7 8.29 -13.38 -9.41
N MET A 8 7.74 -13.98 -8.36
CA MET A 8 7.20 -13.25 -7.19
C MET A 8 8.30 -12.47 -6.43
N ASP A 9 9.56 -12.82 -6.63
CA ASP A 9 10.77 -12.14 -6.19
C ASP A 9 11.10 -10.86 -7.00
N GLU A 10 10.54 -10.70 -8.19
CA GLU A 10 10.61 -9.46 -8.99
C GLU A 10 9.46 -8.49 -8.69
N VAL A 11 8.53 -8.84 -7.80
CA VAL A 11 7.29 -8.08 -7.57
C VAL A 11 7.48 -6.84 -6.68
N ASP A 12 8.64 -6.66 -6.06
CA ASP A 12 8.86 -5.53 -5.13
C ASP A 12 10.15 -4.75 -5.39
N VAL A 13 10.23 -4.13 -6.58
CA VAL A 13 11.43 -3.38 -7.02
C VAL A 13 11.40 -1.91 -6.54
N ARG A 14 10.28 -1.45 -5.97
CA ARG A 14 10.08 -0.03 -5.64
C ARG A 14 9.45 0.13 -4.26
N PRO A 15 10.23 0.25 -3.17
CA PRO A 15 9.69 0.51 -1.83
C PRO A 15 8.90 1.82 -1.74
N GLU A 16 9.04 2.70 -2.73
CA GLU A 16 8.30 3.95 -2.87
C GLU A 16 6.83 3.77 -3.28
N VAL A 17 6.39 2.56 -3.70
CA VAL A 17 4.97 2.29 -4.01
C VAL A 17 4.06 2.37 -2.78
N HIS A 18 4.64 2.32 -1.58
CA HIS A 18 3.92 2.52 -0.32
C HIS A 18 3.82 4.00 0.07
N SER A 19 4.49 4.89 -0.64
CA SER A 19 4.30 6.33 -0.49
C SER A 19 3.05 6.73 -1.26
N ALA A 20 2.27 7.66 -0.70
CA ALA A 20 1.19 8.32 -1.42
C ALA A 20 1.72 8.81 -2.77
N THR A 21 1.14 8.31 -3.85
CA THR A 21 1.56 8.65 -5.23
C THR A 21 0.84 9.89 -5.74
N GLU A 22 -0.27 10.26 -5.10
CA GLU A 22 -1.05 11.47 -5.34
C GLU A 22 -1.06 12.36 -4.10
N ASP A 23 -1.09 13.69 -4.32
CA ASP A 23 -0.97 14.69 -3.25
C ASP A 23 -2.12 14.61 -2.21
N ASP A 24 -3.28 14.09 -2.60
CA ASP A 24 -4.50 13.99 -1.78
C ASP A 24 -4.79 12.57 -1.29
N GLU A 25 -4.03 11.56 -1.72
CA GLU A 25 -4.27 10.15 -1.36
C GLU A 25 -4.28 9.96 0.16
N GLY A 26 -3.33 10.57 0.88
CA GLY A 26 -3.30 10.53 2.34
C GLY A 26 -4.51 11.20 3.01
N GLN A 27 -5.09 12.23 2.39
CA GLN A 27 -6.31 12.85 2.89
C GLN A 27 -7.52 11.94 2.68
N VAL A 28 -7.67 11.40 1.47
CA VAL A 28 -8.77 10.48 1.12
C VAL A 28 -8.72 9.22 1.98
N LEU A 29 -7.54 8.62 2.17
CA LEU A 29 -7.39 7.41 2.99
C LEU A 29 -7.77 7.66 4.46
N ARG A 30 -7.43 8.82 5.02
CA ARG A 30 -7.88 9.19 6.38
C ARG A 30 -9.38 9.40 6.46
N ASP A 31 -9.98 10.04 5.46
CA ASP A 31 -11.42 10.29 5.44
C ASP A 31 -12.21 8.97 5.36
N LEU A 32 -11.66 7.96 4.68
CA LEU A 32 -12.30 6.65 4.50
C LEU A 32 -12.03 5.69 5.67
N TYR A 33 -10.81 5.65 6.20
CA TYR A 33 -10.36 4.60 7.12
C TYR A 33 -9.91 5.11 8.49
N GLY A 34 -9.85 6.43 8.70
CA GLY A 34 -9.30 7.05 9.89
C GLY A 34 -7.78 7.13 9.87
N GLU A 35 -7.17 7.32 11.04
CA GLU A 35 -5.71 7.45 11.13
C GLU A 35 -5.00 6.12 10.81
N PRO A 36 -3.86 6.17 10.10
CA PRO A 36 -3.06 4.97 9.86
C PRO A 36 -2.41 4.46 11.16
N ASP A 37 -2.02 3.20 11.17
CA ASP A 37 -1.27 2.64 12.30
C ASP A 37 0.20 3.13 12.35
N GLN A 38 0.96 2.64 13.32
CA GLN A 38 2.37 3.01 13.53
C GLN A 38 3.29 2.69 12.33
N TYR A 39 2.81 1.92 11.36
CA TYR A 39 3.52 1.57 10.12
C TYR A 39 2.99 2.34 8.92
N GLY A 40 2.07 3.30 9.10
CA GLY A 40 1.45 4.04 8.00
C GLY A 40 0.34 3.27 7.28
N VAL A 41 -0.13 2.14 7.84
CA VAL A 41 -1.11 1.28 7.19
C VAL A 41 -2.53 1.65 7.61
N TYR A 42 -3.39 1.94 6.63
CA TYR A 42 -4.81 2.15 6.81
C TYR A 42 -5.54 0.81 6.86
N LYS A 43 -6.01 0.42 8.06
CA LYS A 43 -6.78 -0.80 8.28
C LYS A 43 -8.21 -0.35 8.53
N GLY A 44 -9.04 -0.35 7.49
CA GLY A 44 -10.42 0.11 7.60
C GLY A 44 -11.14 -0.50 8.81
N VAL A 45 -12.01 0.30 9.43
CA VAL A 45 -12.85 -0.15 10.54
C VAL A 45 -13.92 -1.09 10.02
N HIS A 46 -13.69 -2.40 10.13
CA HIS A 46 -14.75 -3.38 10.00
C HIS A 46 -15.28 -3.81 11.36
#